data_AF-A0A2E5C3K4-F1
#
_entry.id   AF-A0A2E5C3K4-F1
#
_cell.length_a   1.000
_cell.length_b   1.000
_cell.length_c   1.000
_cell.angle_alpha   90.00
_cell.angle_beta   90.00
_cell.angle_gamma   90.00
#
_symmetry.space_group_name_H-M   'P 1'
#
loop_
_entity.id
_entity.type
_entity.pdbx_description
1 polymer ?
#
loop_
_entity_poly.entity_id
_entity_poly.type
_entity_poly.pdbx_seq_one_letter_code
_entity_poly.pdbx_strand_id
1 'polypeptide(L)' 'MMKIRRRPSEVLILNTADGQVRIERGLNGRQIKLAIDAPKSVEVLRGELIERKMDYELPDTADD' A
#
# COMPACT_ATOMS: atom_id res chain seq x y z
N MET A 1 -1.79 -15.58 -4.06
CA MET A 1 -2.00 -14.19 -4.53
C MET A 1 -3.32 -14.12 -5.28
N MET A 2 -4.28 -13.33 -4.78
CA MET A 2 -5.56 -13.11 -5.48
C MET A 2 -5.38 -12.07 -6.58
N LYS A 3 -5.87 -12.34 -7.80
CA LYS A 3 -5.84 -11.39 -8.93
C LYS A 3 -7.27 -11.06 -9.33
N ILE A 4 -7.64 -9.79 -9.28
CA ILE A 4 -8.98 -9.32 -9.64
C ILE A 4 -8.90 -8.10 -10.56
N ARG A 5 -9.91 -7.92 -11.40
CA ARG A 5 -10.12 -6.71 -12.20
C ARG A 5 -11.30 -5.93 -11.63
N ARG A 6 -11.15 -4.63 -11.45
CA ARG A 6 -12.19 -3.75 -10.91
C ARG A 6 -12.44 -2.55 -11.81
N ARG A 7 -13.70 -2.28 -12.11
CA ARG A 7 -14.22 -1.05 -12.71
C ARG A 7 -14.04 0.11 -11.71
N PRO A 8 -14.00 1.37 -12.19
CA PRO A 8 -13.75 2.52 -11.31
C PRO A 8 -14.76 2.70 -10.15
N SER A 9 -15.98 2.19 -10.29
CA SER A 9 -17.01 2.27 -9.24
C SER A 9 -17.01 1.09 -8.27
N GLU A 10 -16.10 0.13 -8.45
CA GLU A 10 -16.09 -1.09 -7.66
C GLU A 10 -15.06 -0.98 -6.54
N VAL A 11 -15.51 -1.32 -5.34
CA VAL A 11 -14.73 -1.18 -4.10
C VAL A 11 -14.16 -2.54 -3.73
N LEU A 12 -12.89 -2.56 -3.32
CA LEU A 12 -12.28 -3.72 -2.68
C LEU A 12 -12.29 -3.52 -1.17
N ILE A 13 -12.79 -4.51 -0.44
CA ILE A 13 -12.85 -4.52 1.02
C ILE A 13 -11.93 -5.64 1.52
N LEU A 14 -11.03 -5.32 2.44
CA LEU A 14 -10.21 -6.27 3.16
C LEU A 14 -10.65 -6.28 4.63
N ASN A 15 -11.08 -7.44 5.13
CA ASN A 15 -11.32 -7.63 6.55
C ASN A 15 -10.04 -8.16 7.19
N THR A 16 -9.45 -7.39 8.10
CA THR A 16 -8.24 -7.76 8.84
C THR A 16 -8.56 -7.91 10.33
N ALA A 17 -7.64 -8.47 11.11
CA ALA A 17 -7.78 -8.55 12.56
C ALA A 17 -7.86 -7.15 13.22
N ASP A 18 -7.20 -6.16 12.62
CA ASP A 18 -7.11 -4.78 13.12
C ASP A 18 -8.20 -3.85 12.58
N GLY A 19 -9.14 -4.41 11.79
CA GLY A 19 -10.29 -3.72 11.25
C GLY A 19 -10.41 -3.81 9.73
N GLN A 20 -11.33 -3.02 9.18
CA GLN A 20 -11.70 -3.08 7.77
C GLN A 20 -10.92 -2.05 6.95
N VAL A 21 -10.28 -2.48 5.87
CA VAL A 21 -9.62 -1.60 4.90
C VAL A 21 -10.47 -1.52 3.63
N ARG A 22 -10.80 -0.29 3.21
CA ARG A 22 -11.57 0.01 2.01
C ARG A 22 -10.65 0.62 0.95
N ILE A 23 -10.64 0.03 -0.24
CA ILE A 23 -9.81 0.47 -1.36
C ILE A 23 -10.70 0.80 -2.55
N GLU A 24 -10.62 2.05 -3.00
CA GLU A 24 -11.32 2.57 -4.17
C GLU A 24 -10.34 2.91 -5.29
N ARG A 25 -10.74 2.62 -6.53
CA ARG A 25 -9.92 2.84 -7.72
C ARG A 25 -10.53 3.91 -8.62
N GLY A 26 -9.80 5.00 -8.81
CA GLY A 26 -10.05 5.97 -9.88
C GLY A 26 -9.09 5.80 -11.06
N LEU A 27 -9.48 6.34 -12.21
CA LEU A 27 -8.56 6.60 -13.32
C LEU A 27 -8.32 8.11 -13.42
N ASN A 28 -7.05 8.50 -13.48
CA ASN A 28 -6.65 9.87 -13.78
C ASN A 28 -5.70 9.84 -14.99
N GLY A 29 -6.28 9.95 -16.19
CA GLY A 29 -5.54 9.75 -17.44
C GLY A 29 -4.92 8.36 -17.53
N ARG A 30 -3.59 8.30 -17.62
CA ARG A 30 -2.82 7.03 -17.66
C ARG A 30 -2.44 6.49 -16.28
N GLN A 31 -2.69 7.24 -15.21
CA GLN A 31 -2.37 6.84 -13.85
C GLN A 31 -3.60 6.27 -13.15
N ILE A 32 -3.36 5.28 -12.30
CA ILE A 32 -4.39 4.74 -11.41
C ILE A 32 -4.36 5.57 -10.12
N LYS A 33 -5.51 6.16 -9.76
CA LYS A 33 -5.69 6.77 -8.44
C LYS A 33 -6.20 5.69 -7.49
N LEU A 34 -5.56 5.51 -6.35
CA LEU A 34 -6.06 4.66 -5.27
C LEU A 34 -6.43 5.56 -4.10
N ALA A 35 -7.62 5.37 -3.55
CA ALA A 35 -8.01 5.91 -2.26
C ALA A 35 -8.13 4.73 -1.28
N ILE A 36 -7.43 4.83 -0.15
CA ILE A 36 -7.38 3.78 0.87
C ILE A 36 -7.88 4.40 2.16
N ASP A 37 -8.97 3.85 2.68
CA ASP A 37 -9.52 4.18 3.99
C ASP A 37 -9.28 3.00 4.93
N ALA A 38 -8.65 3.27 6.06
CA ALA A 38 -8.20 2.27 7.00
C ALA A 38 -8.25 2.81 8.43
N PRO A 39 -8.44 1.95 9.44
CA PRO A 39 -8.33 2.33 10.84
C PRO A 39 -6.94 2.88 11.15
N LYS A 40 -6.83 3.75 12.17
CA LYS A 40 -5.54 4.33 12.60
C LYS A 40 -4.50 3.29 13.04
N SER A 41 -4.94 2.10 13.44
CA SER A 41 -4.08 0.96 13.78
C SER A 41 -3.40 0.33 12.56
N VAL A 42 -3.91 0.57 11.36
CA VAL A 42 -3.39 0.02 10.12
C VAL A 42 -2.57 1.08 9.40
N GLU A 43 -1.26 0.85 9.29
CA GLU A 43 -0.38 1.72 8.54
C GLU A 43 -0.54 1.49 7.03
N VAL A 44 -0.67 2.57 6.26
CA VAL A 44 -0.77 2.54 4.80
C VAL A 44 0.43 3.25 4.20
N LEU A 45 1.33 2.48 3.60
CA LEU A 45 2.58 2.99 3.02
C LEU A 45 2.63 2.75 1.52
N ARG A 46 3.40 3.58 0.84
CA ARG A 46 3.82 3.33 -0.54
C ARG A 46 5.06 2.45 -0.52
N GLY A 47 5.14 1.45 -1.40
CA GLY A 47 6.20 0.45 -1.36
C GLY A 47 7.60 1.06 -1.42
N GLU A 48 7.78 2.10 -2.23
CA GLU A 48 9.08 2.80 -2.37
C GLU A 48 9.56 3.48 -1.09
N LEU A 49 8.68 3.71 -0.11
CA LEU A 49 9.05 4.29 1.19
C LEU A 49 9.56 3.26 2.18
N ILE A 50 9.19 1.98 2.00
CA ILE A 50 9.66 0.87 2.84
C ILE A 50 11.06 0.47 2.39
N GLU A 51 11.26 0.30 1.08
CA GLU A 51 12.56 -0.10 0.50
C GLU A 51 13.67 0.88 0.87
N ARG A 52 13.38 2.19 0.81
CA ARG A 52 14.35 3.23 1.21
C ARG A 52 14.76 3.19 2.67
N LYS A 53 13.88 2.77 3.60
CA LYS A 53 14.26 2.69 5.03
C LYS A 53 15.30 1.60 5.25
N MET A 54 15.22 0.49 4.53
CA MET A 54 16.16 -0.62 4.67
C MET A 54 17.57 -0.25 4.20
N ASP A 55 17.70 0.60 3.18
CA ASP A 55 19.01 1.05 2.68
C ASP A 55 19.79 1.93 3.68
N TYR A 56 19.09 2.62 4.61
CA TYR A 56 19.73 3.47 5.63
C TYR A 56 20.02 2.75 6.95
N GLU A 57 19.50 1.53 7.14
CA GLU A 57 19.68 0.75 8.38
C GLU A 57 20.77 -0.32 8.27
N LEU A 58 21.41 -0.47 7.10
CA LEU A 58 22.64 -1.27 6.99
C LEU A 58 23.78 -0.48 7.63
N PRO A 59 24.39 -0.94 8.75
CA PRO A 59 25.64 -0.36 9.19
C PRO A 59 26.65 -0.55 8.07
N ASP A 60 27.38 0.52 7.73
CA ASP A 60 28.67 0.42 7.06
C ASP A 60 29.54 -0.49 7.94
N THR A 61 29.48 -1.80 7.73
CA THR A 61 30.61 -2.66 8.07
C THR A 61 31.67 -2.27 7.06
N ALA A 62 32.42 -1.24 7.43
CA ALA A 62 33.74 -0.98 6.89
C ALA A 62 34.53 -2.27 7.12
N ASP A 63 34.61 -3.11 6.09
CA ASP A 63 35.58 -4.19 6.03
C ASP A 63 36.97 -3.54 5.95
N ASP A 64 37.84 -4.02 6.85
CA ASP A 64 39.25 -3.68 7.14
C ASP A 64 40.13 -3.26 5.94
#